data_AF-A0A0A8B4I2-F1
#
_entry.id   AF-A0A0A8B4I2-F1
#
_cell.length_a   1.000
_cell.length_b   1.000
_cell.length_c   1.000
_cell.angle_alpha   90.00
_cell.angle_beta   90.00
_cell.angle_gamma   90.00
#
_symmetry.space_group_name_H-M   'P 1'
#
loop_
_entity.id
_entity.type
_entity.pdbx_description
1 polymer ?
#
loop_
_entity_poly.entity_id
_entity_poly.type
_entity_poly.pdbx_seq_one_letter_code
_entity_poly.pdbx_strand_id
1 'polypeptide(L)'
;MTMYDMEIGGESLLGRTGAVVADWTESPPEPVQRWIDVPGRQDGPIDASEAATGAPEYGRRRLDIRLLRIVDGSERAAVTWLTELRRWLHNRSLRFAVGWDPGYTYEGRFAVAENAAYDGVAEARLTVDCGPWKTKGERTYRVEASLGKTVVLRLGAPVVPTVTCDVPCLVNYMGETHAFGPGTSRDPSLVLRGPEAYLTVNATPDHGTAAWSAYEGRSWADYGWARLAYLAGAGGPEMEPRAWGDEPFDGTWADVGGTWLDNAYRVAENPPRRDVFFTYEWKDL
;
A
#
# COMPACT_ATOMS: atom_id res chain seq x y z
N MET A 1 -7.74 -12.10 -22.44
CA MET A 1 -8.49 -13.10 -21.66
C MET A 1 -9.98 -12.88 -21.91
N THR A 2 -10.75 -13.94 -22.18
CA THR A 2 -12.20 -13.85 -22.42
C THR A 2 -12.98 -13.95 -21.10
N MET A 3 -14.27 -13.61 -21.10
CA MET A 3 -15.13 -13.62 -19.90
C MET A 3 -15.25 -14.99 -19.21
N TYR A 4 -14.92 -16.10 -19.88
CA TYR A 4 -15.03 -17.45 -19.31
C TYR A 4 -13.67 -18.13 -19.15
N ASP A 5 -12.59 -17.35 -19.22
CA ASP A 5 -11.23 -17.84 -19.11
C ASP A 5 -10.54 -17.26 -17.87
N MET A 6 -9.54 -17.98 -17.40
CA MET A 6 -8.66 -17.56 -16.32
C MET A 6 -7.21 -17.85 -16.69
N GLU A 7 -6.31 -16.96 -16.31
CA GLU A 7 -4.89 -17.13 -16.48
C GLU A 7 -4.32 -17.68 -15.17
N ILE A 8 -3.69 -18.85 -15.19
CA ILE A 8 -3.13 -19.51 -14.01
C ILE A 8 -1.64 -19.72 -14.24
N GLY A 9 -0.80 -19.12 -13.41
CA GLY A 9 0.65 -19.21 -13.52
C GLY A 9 1.21 -18.67 -14.84
N GLY A 10 0.53 -17.70 -15.47
CA GLY A 10 0.90 -17.12 -16.76
C GLY A 10 0.36 -17.87 -17.98
N GLU A 11 -0.42 -18.93 -17.80
CA GLU A 11 -1.02 -19.70 -18.90
C GLU A 11 -2.55 -19.60 -18.89
N SER A 12 -3.17 -19.42 -20.06
CA SER A 12 -4.63 -19.46 -20.21
C SER A 12 -5.17 -20.87 -19.92
N LEU A 13 -6.16 -20.97 -19.04
CA LEU A 13 -6.87 -22.21 -18.74
C LEU A 13 -7.50 -22.78 -20.01
N LEU A 14 -8.23 -21.95 -20.75
CA LEU A 14 -8.88 -22.33 -22.00
C LEU A 14 -7.85 -22.77 -23.04
N GLY A 15 -6.77 -22.01 -23.22
CA GLY A 15 -5.72 -22.34 -24.18
C GLY A 15 -4.98 -23.65 -23.85
N ARG A 16 -4.65 -23.87 -22.57
CA ARG A 16 -3.91 -25.04 -22.12
C ARG A 16 -4.76 -26.31 -22.06
N THR A 17 -5.99 -26.18 -21.56
CA THR A 17 -6.81 -27.34 -21.18
C THR A 17 -8.05 -27.53 -22.03
N GLY A 18 -8.45 -26.52 -22.81
CA GLY A 18 -9.73 -26.51 -23.55
C GLY A 18 -10.96 -26.33 -22.65
N ALA A 19 -10.79 -26.10 -21.35
CA ALA A 19 -11.89 -25.92 -20.40
C ALA A 19 -12.26 -24.45 -20.24
N VAL A 20 -13.55 -24.19 -20.00
CA VAL A 20 -14.09 -22.87 -19.65
C VAL A 20 -14.54 -22.84 -18.20
N VAL A 21 -14.52 -21.65 -17.59
CA VAL A 21 -15.17 -21.42 -16.31
C VAL A 21 -16.68 -21.31 -16.53
N ALA A 22 -17.41 -22.31 -16.04
CA ALA A 22 -18.86 -22.43 -16.20
C ALA A 22 -19.64 -21.90 -15.00
N ASP A 23 -19.02 -21.88 -13.82
CA ASP A 23 -19.58 -21.25 -12.61
C ASP A 23 -18.44 -20.76 -11.71
N TRP A 24 -18.69 -19.64 -11.03
CA TRP A 24 -17.78 -19.03 -10.07
C TRP A 24 -18.57 -18.58 -8.85
N THR A 25 -18.26 -19.18 -7.71
CA THR A 25 -18.80 -18.78 -6.43
C THR A 25 -17.67 -18.28 -5.54
N GLU A 26 -17.88 -17.08 -5.00
CA GLU A 26 -16.94 -16.39 -4.14
C GLU A 26 -17.69 -15.77 -2.98
N SER A 27 -17.22 -16.08 -1.77
CA SER A 27 -17.69 -15.40 -0.56
C SER A 27 -16.68 -14.32 -0.17
N PRO A 28 -17.12 -13.13 0.29
CA PRO A 28 -16.23 -12.18 0.93
C PRO A 28 -15.44 -12.87 2.06
N PRO A 29 -14.16 -12.52 2.26
CA PRO A 29 -13.40 -13.10 3.35
C PRO A 29 -14.04 -12.77 4.70
N GLU A 30 -14.16 -13.75 5.58
CA GLU A 30 -14.77 -13.57 6.89
C GLU A 30 -13.88 -12.70 7.79
N PRO A 31 -14.44 -11.77 8.58
CA PRO A 31 -13.67 -10.98 9.51
C PRO A 31 -13.13 -11.85 10.66
N VAL A 32 -11.89 -11.62 11.07
CA VAL A 32 -11.26 -12.30 12.21
C VAL A 32 -11.57 -11.52 13.48
N GLN A 33 -12.57 -11.97 14.23
CA GLN A 33 -13.05 -11.27 15.42
C GLN A 33 -12.76 -12.06 16.70
N ARG A 34 -12.36 -11.36 17.76
CA ARG A 34 -12.16 -11.94 19.10
C ARG A 34 -12.78 -11.05 20.15
N TRP A 35 -13.98 -11.42 20.59
CA TRP A 35 -14.72 -10.64 21.57
C TRP A 35 -14.21 -10.89 23.00
N ILE A 36 -13.90 -9.81 23.72
CA ILE A 36 -13.56 -9.82 25.14
C ILE A 36 -14.59 -9.02 25.91
N ASP A 37 -15.21 -9.65 26.90
CA ASP A 37 -16.06 -8.97 27.88
C ASP A 37 -15.20 -8.24 28.91
N VAL A 38 -15.39 -6.93 29.03
CA VAL A 38 -14.67 -6.09 30.00
C VAL A 38 -15.64 -5.66 31.10
N PRO A 39 -15.48 -6.13 32.35
CA PRO A 39 -16.33 -5.71 33.46
C PRO A 39 -16.38 -4.19 33.62
N GLY A 40 -17.59 -3.63 33.71
CA GLY A 40 -17.82 -2.19 33.88
C GLY A 40 -17.86 -1.39 32.57
N ARG A 41 -17.63 -2.02 31.41
CA ARG A 41 -17.83 -1.38 30.10
C ARG A 41 -19.31 -1.34 29.75
N GLN A 42 -19.80 -0.17 29.35
CA GLN A 42 -21.22 0.04 29.01
C GLN A 42 -21.54 -0.32 27.56
N ASP A 43 -20.57 -0.18 26.65
CA ASP A 43 -20.74 -0.37 25.21
C ASP A 43 -20.59 -1.84 24.75
N GLY A 44 -20.71 -2.79 25.68
CA GLY A 44 -20.59 -4.22 25.39
C GLY A 44 -19.15 -4.71 25.19
N PRO A 45 -19.00 -5.97 24.69
CA PRO A 45 -17.70 -6.59 24.48
C PRO A 45 -16.84 -5.83 23.47
N ILE A 46 -15.52 -5.85 23.66
CA ILE A 46 -14.56 -5.26 22.71
C ILE A 46 -14.06 -6.32 21.73
N ASP A 47 -13.95 -5.98 20.44
CA ASP A 47 -13.21 -6.82 19.49
C ASP A 47 -11.71 -6.60 19.69
N ALA A 48 -11.07 -7.56 20.33
CA ALA A 48 -9.65 -7.53 20.62
C ALA A 48 -8.78 -7.64 19.37
N SER A 49 -9.28 -8.27 18.30
CA SER A 49 -8.54 -8.35 17.03
C SER A 49 -8.39 -6.96 16.44
N GLU A 50 -9.52 -6.26 16.24
CA GLU A 50 -9.52 -4.90 15.70
C GLU A 50 -8.87 -3.90 16.66
N ALA A 51 -9.07 -4.04 17.98
CA ALA A 51 -8.43 -3.15 18.95
C ALA A 51 -6.89 -3.29 18.97
N ALA A 52 -6.36 -4.50 18.77
CA ALA A 52 -4.91 -4.72 18.74
C ALA A 52 -4.26 -4.22 17.45
N THR A 53 -4.99 -4.29 16.33
CA THR A 53 -4.44 -4.00 15.01
C THR A 53 -4.87 -2.62 14.51
N GLY A 54 -5.89 -1.99 15.08
CA GLY A 54 -6.47 -0.72 14.63
C GLY A 54 -7.19 -0.79 13.28
N ALA A 55 -7.49 -1.99 12.77
CA ALA A 55 -8.27 -2.19 11.54
C ALA A 55 -8.89 -3.60 11.51
N PRO A 56 -10.03 -3.80 10.81
CA PRO A 56 -10.58 -5.13 10.60
C PRO A 56 -9.56 -6.07 9.92
N GLU A 57 -9.34 -7.24 10.51
CA GLU A 57 -8.58 -8.32 9.90
C GLU A 57 -9.52 -9.31 9.22
N TYR A 58 -9.04 -9.94 8.16
CA TYR A 58 -9.82 -10.87 7.35
C TYR A 58 -9.14 -12.22 7.26
N GLY A 59 -9.95 -13.27 7.31
CA GLY A 59 -9.54 -14.65 7.12
C GLY A 59 -9.22 -14.93 5.65
N ARG A 60 -8.93 -16.21 5.38
CA ARG A 60 -8.71 -16.68 4.01
C ARG A 60 -10.05 -16.71 3.28
N ARG A 61 -10.04 -16.39 1.98
CA ARG A 61 -11.23 -16.51 1.12
C ARG A 61 -11.19 -17.85 0.39
N ARG A 62 -12.35 -18.47 0.25
CA ARG A 62 -12.51 -19.71 -0.52
C ARG A 62 -13.28 -19.42 -1.81
N LEU A 63 -12.75 -19.92 -2.91
CA LEU A 63 -13.35 -19.82 -4.23
C LEU A 63 -13.77 -21.21 -4.68
N ASP A 64 -14.98 -21.33 -5.19
CA ASP A 64 -15.54 -22.55 -5.74
C ASP A 64 -15.79 -22.33 -7.24
N ILE A 65 -15.07 -23.08 -8.07
CA ILE A 65 -15.02 -22.87 -9.52
C ILE A 65 -15.45 -24.16 -10.21
N ARG A 66 -16.46 -24.07 -11.10
CA ARG A 66 -16.85 -25.18 -11.95
C ARG A 66 -16.24 -25.02 -13.34
N LEU A 67 -15.50 -26.03 -13.78
CA LEU A 67 -14.93 -26.12 -15.12
C LEU A 67 -15.73 -27.10 -15.96
N LEU A 68 -15.95 -26.72 -17.22
CA LEU A 68 -16.52 -27.60 -18.24
C LEU A 68 -15.57 -27.69 -19.43
N ARG A 69 -15.37 -28.90 -19.94
CA ARG A 69 -14.65 -29.17 -21.17
C ARG A 69 -15.48 -30.07 -22.07
N ILE A 70 -15.68 -29.65 -23.31
CA ILE A 70 -16.14 -30.55 -24.38
C ILE A 70 -14.95 -31.43 -24.78
N VAL A 71 -15.13 -32.74 -24.76
CA VAL A 71 -14.11 -33.71 -25.14
C VAL A 71 -14.58 -34.49 -26.34
N ASP A 72 -13.74 -34.56 -27.38
CA ASP A 72 -14.04 -35.39 -28.54
C ASP A 72 -13.90 -36.87 -28.18
N GLY A 73 -14.99 -37.63 -28.33
CA GLY A 73 -15.00 -39.07 -28.14
C GLY A 73 -15.36 -39.53 -26.72
N SER A 74 -14.83 -40.70 -26.36
CA SER A 74 -15.26 -41.51 -25.21
C SER A 74 -14.95 -40.91 -23.83
N GLU A 75 -15.66 -41.39 -22.81
CA GLU A 75 -15.38 -41.19 -21.37
C GLU A 75 -13.89 -41.30 -20.98
N ARG A 76 -13.10 -42.15 -21.65
CA ARG A 76 -11.65 -42.27 -21.42
C ARG A 76 -10.88 -40.97 -21.67
N ALA A 77 -11.30 -40.17 -22.65
CA ALA A 77 -10.71 -38.86 -22.92
C ALA A 77 -10.98 -37.89 -21.77
N ALA A 78 -12.22 -37.88 -21.23
CA ALA A 78 -12.59 -37.10 -20.05
C ALA A 78 -11.72 -37.47 -18.84
N VAL A 79 -11.54 -38.77 -18.56
CA VAL A 79 -10.70 -39.25 -17.44
C VAL A 79 -9.23 -38.86 -17.60
N THR A 80 -8.71 -38.91 -18.83
CA THR A 80 -7.33 -38.50 -19.14
C THR A 80 -7.14 -37.02 -18.85
N TRP A 81 -8.05 -36.18 -19.35
CA TRP A 81 -8.03 -34.73 -19.08
C TRP A 81 -8.08 -34.42 -17.58
N LEU A 82 -8.96 -35.08 -16.82
CA LEU A 82 -9.05 -34.90 -15.36
C LEU A 82 -7.74 -35.26 -14.65
N THR A 83 -7.01 -36.25 -15.15
CA THR A 83 -5.71 -36.63 -14.61
C THR A 83 -4.66 -35.54 -14.87
N GLU A 84 -4.65 -34.98 -16.07
CA GLU A 84 -3.75 -33.87 -16.43
C GLU A 84 -4.06 -32.60 -15.63
N LEU A 85 -5.35 -32.27 -15.46
CA LEU A 85 -5.81 -31.14 -14.66
C LEU A 85 -5.35 -31.28 -13.21
N ARG A 86 -5.49 -32.46 -12.60
CA ARG A 86 -5.00 -32.73 -11.24
C ARG A 86 -3.49 -32.59 -11.14
N ARG A 87 -2.74 -33.15 -12.09
CA ARG A 87 -1.27 -33.02 -12.11
C ARG A 87 -0.82 -31.57 -12.17
N TRP A 88 -1.55 -30.73 -12.90
CA TRP A 88 -1.23 -29.33 -13.06
C TRP A 88 -1.63 -28.48 -11.84
N LEU A 89 -2.85 -28.63 -11.32
CA LEU A 89 -3.40 -27.69 -10.34
C LEU A 89 -3.47 -28.23 -8.91
N HIS A 90 -3.70 -29.52 -8.71
CA HIS A 90 -4.04 -30.05 -7.38
C HIS A 90 -2.88 -29.85 -6.39
N ASN A 91 -3.21 -29.23 -5.24
CA ASN A 91 -2.31 -28.87 -4.15
C ASN A 91 -1.16 -27.91 -4.54
N ARG A 92 -1.30 -27.13 -5.62
CA ARG A 92 -0.31 -26.10 -5.99
C ARG A 92 -0.78 -24.71 -5.61
N SER A 93 0.15 -23.89 -5.10
CA SER A 93 -0.08 -22.46 -4.89
C SER A 93 0.31 -21.72 -6.16
N LEU A 94 -0.63 -21.05 -6.80
CA LEU A 94 -0.43 -20.38 -8.08
C LEU A 94 -1.08 -18.99 -8.04
N ARG A 95 -0.43 -18.03 -8.71
CA ARG A 95 -1.04 -16.74 -9.01
C ARG A 95 -1.97 -16.89 -10.21
N PHE A 96 -3.13 -16.26 -10.16
CA PHE A 96 -4.08 -16.31 -11.27
C PHE A 96 -4.87 -15.00 -11.44
N ALA A 97 -5.43 -14.81 -12.63
CA ALA A 97 -6.30 -13.69 -12.99
C ALA A 97 -7.56 -14.23 -13.69
N VAL A 98 -8.67 -13.50 -13.61
CA VAL A 98 -9.95 -13.91 -14.21
C VAL A 98 -10.43 -12.90 -15.23
N GLY A 99 -11.09 -13.36 -16.29
CA GLY A 99 -11.53 -12.53 -17.41
C GLY A 99 -12.48 -11.39 -17.05
N TRP A 100 -13.31 -11.57 -16.02
CA TRP A 100 -14.32 -10.61 -15.59
C TRP A 100 -13.85 -9.62 -14.52
N ASP A 101 -12.66 -9.82 -13.94
CA ASP A 101 -12.05 -8.90 -12.97
C ASP A 101 -10.66 -8.44 -13.43
N PRO A 102 -10.60 -7.68 -14.55
CA PRO A 102 -9.35 -7.38 -15.22
C PRO A 102 -8.45 -6.47 -14.38
N GLY A 103 -7.15 -6.76 -14.41
CA GLY A 103 -6.12 -6.02 -13.69
C GLY A 103 -5.92 -6.46 -12.25
N TYR A 104 -6.78 -7.34 -11.72
CA TYR A 104 -6.57 -7.99 -10.43
C TYR A 104 -5.94 -9.35 -10.61
N THR A 105 -5.12 -9.72 -9.64
CA THR A 105 -4.56 -11.04 -9.51
C THR A 105 -4.75 -11.57 -8.11
N TYR A 106 -4.92 -12.88 -8.04
CA TYR A 106 -5.16 -13.64 -6.84
C TYR A 106 -3.99 -14.58 -6.63
N GLU A 107 -3.71 -14.94 -5.39
CA GLU A 107 -2.75 -16.00 -5.06
C GLU A 107 -3.43 -16.98 -4.11
N GLY A 108 -3.42 -18.25 -4.48
CA GLY A 108 -4.09 -19.27 -3.70
C GLY A 108 -3.67 -20.68 -4.05
N ARG A 109 -4.02 -21.59 -3.15
CA ARG A 109 -3.78 -23.03 -3.29
C ARG A 109 -4.98 -23.67 -3.94
N PHE A 110 -4.75 -24.27 -5.11
CA PHE A 110 -5.77 -24.98 -5.86
C PHE A 110 -5.94 -26.40 -5.33
N ALA A 111 -7.18 -26.87 -5.28
CA ALA A 111 -7.52 -28.26 -5.06
C ALA A 111 -8.65 -28.66 -6.03
N VAL A 112 -8.46 -29.78 -6.72
CA VAL A 112 -9.52 -30.42 -7.50
C VAL A 112 -10.36 -31.25 -6.53
N ALA A 113 -11.58 -30.80 -6.24
CA ALA A 113 -12.44 -31.36 -5.19
C ALA A 113 -13.35 -32.47 -5.71
N GLU A 114 -14.05 -32.21 -6.81
CA GLU A 114 -15.01 -33.14 -7.42
C GLU A 114 -14.80 -33.16 -8.93
N ASN A 115 -15.21 -34.24 -9.58
CA ASN A 115 -15.14 -34.36 -11.03
C ASN A 115 -16.14 -35.37 -11.54
N ALA A 116 -16.62 -35.14 -12.76
CA ALA A 116 -17.46 -36.08 -13.49
C ALA A 116 -16.92 -36.26 -14.91
N ALA A 117 -16.97 -37.49 -15.39
CA ALA A 117 -16.59 -37.86 -16.75
C ALA A 117 -17.82 -38.45 -17.43
N TYR A 118 -18.20 -37.87 -18.55
CA TYR A 118 -19.30 -38.34 -19.40
C TYR A 118 -18.79 -38.51 -20.83
N ASP A 119 -19.61 -39.13 -21.68
CA ASP A 119 -19.35 -39.15 -23.11
C ASP A 119 -19.52 -37.73 -23.69
N GLY A 120 -18.51 -37.21 -24.38
CA GLY A 120 -18.53 -35.85 -24.94
C GLY A 120 -18.24 -34.69 -23.97
N VAL A 121 -18.30 -34.89 -22.64
CA VAL A 121 -18.14 -33.81 -21.65
C VAL A 121 -17.34 -34.26 -20.42
N ALA A 122 -16.45 -33.39 -19.95
CA ALA A 122 -15.77 -33.53 -18.67
C ALA A 122 -16.04 -32.32 -17.76
N GLU A 123 -16.31 -32.59 -16.49
CA GLU A 123 -16.57 -31.56 -15.47
C GLU A 123 -15.58 -31.69 -14.32
N ALA A 124 -15.11 -30.56 -13.81
CA ALA A 124 -14.27 -30.51 -12.61
C ALA A 124 -14.67 -29.35 -11.71
N ARG A 125 -14.73 -29.59 -10.41
CA ARG A 125 -14.89 -28.55 -9.38
C ARG A 125 -13.55 -28.28 -8.73
N LEU A 126 -13.09 -27.03 -8.84
CA LEU A 126 -11.92 -26.54 -8.16
C LEU A 126 -12.34 -25.78 -6.92
N THR A 127 -11.60 -25.98 -5.84
CA THR A 127 -11.64 -25.10 -4.67
C THR A 127 -10.28 -24.40 -4.58
N VAL A 128 -10.28 -23.08 -4.48
CA VAL A 128 -9.06 -22.30 -4.30
C VAL A 128 -9.10 -21.61 -2.96
N ASP A 129 -8.07 -21.88 -2.15
CA ASP A 129 -7.89 -21.22 -0.86
C ASP A 129 -6.90 -20.07 -1.03
N CYS A 130 -7.41 -18.84 -0.98
CA CYS A 130 -6.67 -17.61 -1.25
C CYS A 130 -6.51 -16.75 0.00
N GLY A 131 -5.52 -15.85 -0.01
CA GLY A 131 -5.49 -14.73 0.93
C GLY A 131 -6.74 -13.86 0.80
N PRO A 132 -7.07 -13.04 1.82
CA PRO A 132 -8.26 -12.18 1.79
C PRO A 132 -8.26 -11.19 0.61
N TRP A 133 -7.08 -10.65 0.28
CA TRP A 133 -6.95 -9.55 -0.66
C TRP A 133 -6.52 -10.00 -2.06
N LYS A 134 -7.09 -9.39 -3.08
CA LYS A 134 -6.61 -9.42 -4.47
C LYS A 134 -5.69 -8.23 -4.74
N THR A 135 -4.67 -8.41 -5.58
CA THR A 135 -3.67 -7.36 -5.86
C THR A 135 -3.82 -6.79 -7.26
N LYS A 136 -3.71 -5.46 -7.37
CA LYS A 136 -3.63 -4.71 -8.64
C LYS A 136 -2.20 -4.33 -9.01
N GLY A 137 -1.22 -4.93 -8.32
CA GLY A 137 0.20 -4.62 -8.47
C GLY A 137 0.65 -3.39 -7.66
N GLU A 138 1.88 -2.97 -7.89
CA GLU A 138 2.47 -1.83 -7.20
C GLU A 138 1.93 -0.49 -7.70
N ARG A 139 1.75 0.45 -6.78
CA ARG A 139 1.46 1.85 -7.08
C ARG A 139 2.51 2.73 -6.43
N THR A 140 2.90 3.77 -7.16
CA THR A 140 3.84 4.79 -6.68
C THR A 140 3.15 6.14 -6.66
N TYR A 141 3.19 6.81 -5.52
CA TYR A 141 2.73 8.18 -5.33
C TYR A 141 3.93 9.10 -5.22
N ARG A 142 3.95 10.18 -6.00
CA ARG A 142 4.99 11.21 -5.95
C ARG A 142 4.46 12.41 -5.18
N VAL A 143 5.24 12.89 -4.23
CA VAL A 143 4.96 14.09 -3.45
C VAL A 143 6.14 15.02 -3.57
N GLU A 144 5.91 16.23 -4.06
CA GLU A 144 6.88 17.30 -3.91
C GLU A 144 6.78 17.77 -2.45
N ALA A 145 7.79 17.49 -1.62
CA ALA A 145 7.69 17.57 -0.16
C ALA A 145 8.49 18.72 0.45
N SER A 146 8.86 19.72 -0.34
CA SER A 146 9.57 20.91 0.15
C SER A 146 8.67 21.70 1.10
N LEU A 147 9.26 22.13 2.23
CA LEU A 147 8.60 22.91 3.29
C LEU A 147 7.43 22.21 3.99
N GLY A 148 7.31 20.88 3.81
CA GLY A 148 6.21 20.11 4.38
C GLY A 148 4.93 20.20 3.54
N LYS A 149 4.48 19.06 3.00
CA LYS A 149 3.20 18.92 2.31
C LYS A 149 2.36 17.81 2.90
N THR A 150 1.04 17.98 2.79
CA THR A 150 0.09 16.91 3.10
C THR A 150 -0.21 16.12 1.83
N VAL A 151 -0.09 14.81 1.91
CA VAL A 151 -0.47 13.86 0.86
C VAL A 151 -1.56 12.94 1.38
N VAL A 152 -2.50 12.60 0.49
CA VAL A 152 -3.51 11.58 0.74
C VAL A 152 -3.18 10.34 -0.09
N LEU A 153 -2.88 9.24 0.58
CA LEU A 153 -2.66 7.93 -0.06
C LEU A 153 -3.93 7.10 0.06
N ARG A 154 -4.49 6.68 -1.07
CA ARG A 154 -5.66 5.80 -1.07
C ARG A 154 -5.23 4.36 -0.84
N LEU A 155 -5.95 3.63 -0.02
CA LEU A 155 -5.61 2.25 0.31
C LEU A 155 -6.86 1.38 0.13
N GLY A 156 -6.68 0.16 -0.35
CA GLY A 156 -7.71 -0.88 -0.24
C GLY A 156 -7.47 -1.85 0.91
N ALA A 157 -6.25 -1.92 1.45
CA ALA A 157 -5.87 -2.71 2.62
C ALA A 157 -4.76 -2.00 3.43
N PRO A 158 -4.57 -2.32 4.72
CA PRO A 158 -3.45 -1.82 5.51
C PRO A 158 -2.10 -2.16 4.86
N VAL A 159 -1.17 -1.21 4.82
CA VAL A 159 0.11 -1.38 4.12
C VAL A 159 1.26 -0.63 4.77
N VAL A 160 2.46 -1.20 4.68
CA VAL A 160 3.72 -0.51 4.99
C VAL A 160 4.33 -0.05 3.66
N PRO A 161 4.38 1.26 3.38
CA PRO A 161 4.91 1.76 2.12
C PRO A 161 6.43 1.67 2.09
N THR A 162 6.97 1.54 0.88
CA THR A 162 8.37 1.82 0.59
C THR A 162 8.51 3.30 0.31
N VAL A 163 9.43 3.96 1.01
CA VAL A 163 9.69 5.39 0.85
C VAL A 163 11.02 5.57 0.12
N THR A 164 11.01 6.35 -0.95
CA THR A 164 12.21 6.76 -1.68
C THR A 164 12.33 8.27 -1.67
N CYS A 165 13.49 8.78 -1.27
CA CYS A 165 13.77 10.22 -1.23
C CYS A 165 15.26 10.48 -1.50
N ASP A 166 15.60 11.66 -2.04
CA ASP A 166 16.99 12.01 -2.35
C ASP A 166 17.68 12.80 -1.21
N VAL A 167 16.90 13.24 -0.23
CA VAL A 167 17.33 14.01 0.95
C VAL A 167 16.65 13.45 2.20
N PRO A 168 17.18 13.72 3.41
CA PRO A 168 16.50 13.36 4.65
C PRO A 168 15.05 13.86 4.67
N CYS A 169 14.11 12.98 5.01
CA CYS A 169 12.69 13.25 4.99
C CYS A 169 12.01 12.78 6.28
N LEU A 170 11.07 13.57 6.78
CA LEU A 170 10.20 13.23 7.90
C LEU A 170 8.78 12.99 7.39
N VAL A 171 8.24 11.81 7.67
CA VAL A 171 6.85 11.45 7.38
C VAL A 171 6.08 11.39 8.69
N ASN A 172 5.01 12.16 8.79
CA ASN A 172 4.12 12.17 9.94
C ASN A 172 2.81 11.46 9.61
N TYR A 173 2.41 10.53 10.46
CA TYR A 173 1.15 9.80 10.34
C TYR A 173 0.61 9.51 11.74
N MET A 174 -0.67 9.82 11.98
CA MET A 174 -1.35 9.58 13.27
C MET A 174 -0.58 10.11 14.51
N GLY A 175 0.15 11.23 14.36
CA GLY A 175 0.95 11.84 15.44
C GLY A 175 2.37 11.27 15.61
N GLU A 176 2.69 10.15 14.97
CA GLU A 176 4.03 9.56 14.93
C GLU A 176 4.85 10.16 13.77
N THR A 177 6.17 10.26 13.94
CA THR A 177 7.09 10.66 12.87
C THR A 177 8.07 9.55 12.61
N HIS A 178 8.23 9.28 11.33
CA HIS A 178 9.17 8.33 10.78
C HIS A 178 10.20 9.11 9.98
N ALA A 179 11.48 8.90 10.29
CA ALA A 179 12.59 9.56 9.63
C ALA A 179 13.20 8.63 8.59
N PHE A 180 13.38 9.15 7.38
CA PHE A 180 13.98 8.44 6.25
C PHE A 180 15.22 9.18 5.79
N GLY A 181 16.31 8.44 5.56
CA GLY A 181 17.50 8.98 4.91
C GLY A 181 17.38 8.90 3.38
N PRO A 182 18.30 9.53 2.64
CA PRO A 182 18.38 9.40 1.19
C PRO A 182 18.45 7.93 0.74
N GLY A 183 17.78 7.62 -0.37
CA GLY A 183 17.63 6.28 -0.92
C GLY A 183 16.23 5.70 -0.70
N THR A 184 16.14 4.37 -0.79
CA THR A 184 14.89 3.61 -0.70
C THR A 184 14.88 2.77 0.57
N SER A 185 13.88 2.94 1.42
CA SER A 185 13.77 2.21 2.69
C SER A 185 12.31 2.01 3.13
N ARG A 186 12.12 1.23 4.19
CA ARG A 186 10.82 0.94 4.81
C ARG A 186 10.96 1.09 6.32
N ASP A 187 9.92 1.65 6.94
CA ASP A 187 9.76 1.63 8.39
C ASP A 187 8.58 0.70 8.74
N PRO A 188 8.81 -0.47 9.35
CA PRO A 188 7.75 -1.40 9.73
C PRO A 188 6.69 -0.82 10.66
N SER A 189 7.00 0.27 11.37
CA SER A 189 6.04 0.96 12.26
C SER A 189 5.11 1.91 11.50
N LEU A 190 5.46 2.35 10.29
CA LEU A 190 4.60 3.18 9.43
C LEU A 190 3.55 2.30 8.72
N VAL A 191 2.55 1.84 9.49
CA VAL A 191 1.43 1.06 8.94
C VAL A 191 0.29 2.01 8.57
N LEU A 192 0.09 2.24 7.28
CA LEU A 192 -1.01 3.04 6.77
C LEU A 192 -2.31 2.25 6.80
N ARG A 193 -3.37 2.88 7.29
CA ARG A 193 -4.69 2.27 7.54
C ARG A 193 -5.84 3.14 7.03
N GLY A 194 -7.00 2.50 6.87
CA GLY A 194 -8.23 3.14 6.38
C GLY A 194 -8.30 3.21 4.85
N PRO A 195 -9.40 3.72 4.28
CA PRO A 195 -9.52 3.91 2.83
C PRO A 195 -8.60 5.02 2.30
N GLU A 196 -8.22 5.96 3.16
CA GLU A 196 -7.31 7.07 2.88
C GLU A 196 -6.41 7.33 4.08
N ALA A 197 -5.10 7.38 3.84
CA ALA A 197 -4.11 7.80 4.82
C ALA A 197 -3.63 9.22 4.52
N TYR A 198 -3.73 10.09 5.52
CA TYR A 198 -3.31 11.48 5.45
C TYR A 198 -1.92 11.60 6.10
N LEU A 199 -0.91 11.91 5.30
CA LEU A 199 0.47 12.04 5.78
C LEU A 199 0.96 13.46 5.59
N THR A 200 1.74 13.96 6.55
CA THR A 200 2.52 15.19 6.37
C THR A 200 3.98 14.84 6.14
N VAL A 201 4.48 15.16 4.96
CA VAL A 201 5.81 14.77 4.47
C VAL A 201 6.67 16.02 4.34
N ASN A 202 7.82 16.06 5.01
CA ASN A 202 8.74 17.18 5.01
C ASN A 202 10.14 16.72 4.57
N ALA A 203 10.60 17.18 3.41
CA ALA A 203 11.94 16.92 2.89
C ALA A 203 12.93 18.08 3.14
N THR A 204 12.54 19.04 3.97
CA THR A 204 13.34 20.17 4.47
C THR A 204 13.35 20.20 6.01
N PRO A 205 13.74 19.11 6.70
CA PRO A 205 13.57 19.00 8.16
C PRO A 205 14.40 20.02 8.96
N ASP A 206 15.48 20.52 8.39
CA ASP A 206 16.39 21.49 9.02
C ASP A 206 16.10 22.96 8.63
N HIS A 207 15.07 23.21 7.82
CA HIS A 207 14.84 24.54 7.25
C HIS A 207 13.57 25.19 7.78
N GLY A 208 13.74 26.39 8.33
CA GLY A 208 12.65 27.20 8.83
C GLY A 208 13.10 28.59 9.25
N THR A 209 12.36 29.62 8.82
CA THR A 209 12.59 31.03 9.18
C THR A 209 11.53 31.55 10.16
N ALA A 210 10.61 30.71 10.62
CA ALA A 210 9.60 31.12 11.57
C ALA A 210 10.25 31.43 12.92
N ALA A 211 10.26 32.71 13.29
CA ALA A 211 10.61 33.14 14.63
C ALA A 211 9.45 32.85 15.59
N TRP A 212 9.74 32.69 16.88
CA TRP A 212 8.71 32.53 17.92
C TRP A 212 7.66 33.65 17.91
N SER A 213 8.05 34.86 17.53
CA SER A 213 7.16 36.02 17.37
C SER A 213 6.14 35.88 16.25
N ALA A 214 6.38 35.03 15.23
CA ALA A 214 5.40 34.75 14.18
C ALA A 214 4.14 34.05 14.71
N TYR A 215 4.20 33.52 15.95
CA TYR A 215 3.11 32.85 16.64
C TYR A 215 2.59 33.66 17.84
N GLU A 216 2.84 34.96 17.87
CA GLU A 216 2.35 35.83 18.94
C GLU A 216 0.83 35.72 19.11
N GLY A 217 0.37 35.63 20.36
CA GLY A 217 -1.05 35.49 20.70
C GLY A 217 -1.63 34.10 20.45
N ARG A 218 -0.82 33.13 19.99
CA ARG A 218 -1.20 31.73 19.83
C ARG A 218 -0.55 30.88 20.93
N SER A 219 -1.25 29.83 21.33
CA SER A 219 -0.80 28.86 22.31
C SER A 219 -0.27 27.60 21.63
N TRP A 220 0.51 26.81 22.36
CA TRP A 220 0.91 25.46 21.92
C TRP A 220 -0.29 24.56 21.59
N ALA A 221 -1.42 24.75 22.27
CA ALA A 221 -2.64 23.99 22.02
C ALA A 221 -3.23 24.26 20.62
N ASP A 222 -3.06 25.48 20.10
CA ASP A 222 -3.51 25.85 18.75
C ASP A 222 -2.77 25.08 17.64
N TYR A 223 -1.61 24.52 17.99
CA TYR A 223 -0.75 23.73 17.11
C TYR A 223 -0.52 22.31 17.62
N GLY A 224 -1.41 21.77 18.47
CA GLY A 224 -1.28 20.41 19.00
C GLY A 224 -1.24 19.31 17.93
N TRP A 225 -1.66 19.65 16.70
CA TRP A 225 -1.59 18.79 15.52
C TRP A 225 -0.22 18.81 14.81
N ALA A 226 0.64 19.80 15.10
CA ALA A 226 1.91 20.03 14.42
C ALA A 226 3.10 19.84 15.36
N ARG A 227 4.20 19.28 14.84
CA ARG A 227 5.48 19.23 15.56
C ARG A 227 6.17 20.58 15.49
N LEU A 228 6.97 20.91 16.51
CA LEU A 228 7.72 22.17 16.56
C LEU A 228 8.62 22.38 15.34
N ALA A 229 9.26 21.33 14.82
CA ALA A 229 10.07 21.39 13.60
C ALA A 229 9.24 21.75 12.35
N TYR A 230 7.98 21.30 12.30
CA TYR A 230 7.06 21.68 11.22
C TYR A 230 6.69 23.17 11.32
N LEU A 231 6.40 23.67 12.52
CA LEU A 231 6.13 25.09 12.74
C LEU A 231 7.37 25.95 12.43
N ALA A 232 8.54 25.57 12.92
CA ALA A 232 9.79 26.24 12.60
C ALA A 232 9.99 26.40 11.09
N GLY A 233 9.63 25.37 10.31
CA GLY A 233 9.70 25.32 8.85
C GLY A 233 8.53 25.93 8.06
N ALA A 234 7.40 26.22 8.71
CA ALA A 234 6.16 26.55 8.02
C ALA A 234 6.10 28.03 7.61
N GLY A 235 6.23 28.29 6.31
CA GLY A 235 5.73 29.52 5.68
C GLY A 235 6.76 30.47 5.06
N GLY A 236 8.05 30.15 5.11
CA GLY A 236 9.10 30.89 4.40
C GLY A 236 9.41 30.30 3.02
N PRO A 237 9.98 31.08 2.07
CA PRO A 237 10.57 30.51 0.86
C PRO A 237 11.74 29.57 1.24
N GLU A 238 12.03 28.57 0.41
CA GLU A 238 13.13 27.65 0.67
C GLU A 238 14.46 28.40 0.69
N MET A 239 15.27 28.12 1.71
CA MET A 239 16.55 28.79 1.93
C MET A 239 17.70 27.84 1.60
N GLU A 240 18.75 28.34 0.95
CA GLU A 240 20.00 27.62 0.70
C GLU A 240 21.12 28.14 1.61
N PRO A 241 22.04 27.28 2.07
CA PRO A 241 23.19 27.70 2.87
C PRO A 241 24.13 28.55 2.01
N ARG A 242 24.66 29.63 2.58
CA ARG A 242 25.71 30.45 1.96
C ARG A 242 27.07 29.77 2.12
N ALA A 243 27.81 29.60 1.05
CA ALA A 243 29.21 29.26 1.10
C ALA A 243 30.06 30.52 1.34
N TRP A 244 31.22 30.35 1.98
CA TRP A 244 32.19 31.44 2.21
C TRP A 244 32.63 32.18 0.94
N GLY A 245 32.46 31.57 -0.24
CA GLY A 245 32.81 32.15 -1.54
C GLY A 245 31.64 32.76 -2.32
N ASP A 246 30.41 32.69 -1.82
CA ASP A 246 29.22 33.12 -2.58
C ASP A 246 29.09 34.64 -2.69
N GLU A 247 29.58 35.37 -1.68
CA GLU A 247 29.62 36.84 -1.66
C GLU A 247 30.97 37.25 -1.08
N PRO A 248 31.90 37.83 -1.88
CA PRO A 248 33.12 38.40 -1.35
C PRO A 248 32.74 39.50 -0.35
N PHE A 249 33.01 39.24 0.92
CA PHE A 249 32.80 40.20 1.99
C PHE A 249 34.13 40.87 2.33
N ASP A 250 34.28 42.11 1.89
CA ASP A 250 35.50 42.91 2.08
C ASP A 250 35.55 43.62 3.44
N GLY A 251 34.57 43.36 4.32
CA GLY A 251 34.46 43.93 5.67
C GLY A 251 35.03 43.03 6.77
N THR A 252 34.82 43.42 8.02
CA THR A 252 35.20 42.65 9.21
C THR A 252 33.99 41.97 9.85
N TRP A 253 34.21 40.99 10.72
CA TRP A 253 33.14 40.36 11.51
C TRP A 253 32.25 41.34 12.28
N ALA A 254 32.78 42.52 12.63
CA ALA A 254 32.01 43.57 13.30
C ALA A 254 31.00 44.27 12.38
N ASP A 255 31.23 44.18 11.07
CA ASP A 255 30.38 44.79 10.04
C ASP A 255 29.24 43.85 9.58
N VAL A 256 29.26 42.59 10.03
CA VAL A 256 28.19 41.60 9.78
C VAL A 256 27.06 41.81 10.79
N GLY A 257 25.93 42.35 10.33
CA GLY A 257 24.71 42.53 11.13
C GLY A 257 23.78 41.31 11.11
N GLY A 258 22.80 41.28 12.02
CA GLY A 258 21.79 40.21 12.08
C GLY A 258 22.22 38.98 12.89
N THR A 259 21.46 37.89 12.80
CA THR A 259 21.76 36.64 13.50
C THR A 259 22.63 35.72 12.65
N TRP A 260 23.24 34.71 13.27
CA TRP A 260 23.94 33.64 12.54
C TRP A 260 23.03 32.95 11.51
N LEU A 261 21.74 32.82 11.80
CA LEU A 261 20.79 32.19 10.88
C LEU A 261 20.55 33.07 9.64
N ASP A 262 20.42 34.39 9.84
CA ASP A 262 20.24 35.36 8.75
C ASP A 262 21.45 35.40 7.80
N ASN A 263 22.65 35.15 8.35
CA ASN A 263 23.90 35.18 7.61
C ASN A 263 24.34 33.80 7.09
N ALA A 264 23.78 32.71 7.61
CA ALA A 264 24.10 31.36 7.15
C ALA A 264 23.27 30.93 5.94
N TYR A 265 22.13 31.58 5.69
CA TYR A 265 21.17 31.15 4.67
C TYR A 265 20.66 32.32 3.82
N ARG A 266 20.28 32.05 2.57
CA ARG A 266 19.58 33.01 1.68
C ARG A 266 18.40 32.32 1.01
N VAL A 267 17.45 33.11 0.49
CA VAL A 267 16.36 32.54 -0.31
C VAL A 267 16.95 31.89 -1.56
N ALA A 268 16.64 30.62 -1.79
CA ALA A 268 17.06 29.93 -3.00
C ALA A 268 16.34 30.54 -4.21
N GLU A 269 17.10 31.02 -5.20
CA GLU A 269 16.51 31.56 -6.44
C GLU A 269 15.82 30.45 -7.25
N ASN A 270 16.37 29.23 -7.21
CA ASN A 270 15.82 28.04 -7.86
C ASN A 270 15.88 26.86 -6.87
N PRO A 271 14.92 26.76 -5.94
CA PRO A 271 14.93 25.68 -4.96
C PRO A 271 14.87 24.31 -5.65
N PRO A 272 15.75 23.36 -5.27
CA PRO A 272 15.73 22.04 -5.83
C PRO A 272 14.42 21.35 -5.48
N ARG A 273 13.77 20.73 -6.47
CA ARG A 273 12.55 19.98 -6.23
C ARG A 273 12.85 18.75 -5.38
N ARG A 274 12.21 18.62 -4.21
CA ARG A 274 12.43 17.50 -3.29
C ARG A 274 11.26 16.52 -3.39
N ASP A 275 11.34 15.62 -4.37
CA ASP A 275 10.33 14.59 -4.54
C ASP A 275 10.56 13.42 -3.58
N VAL A 276 9.47 12.98 -2.95
CA VAL A 276 9.39 11.78 -2.13
C VAL A 276 8.39 10.85 -2.77
N PHE A 277 8.76 9.58 -2.90
CA PHE A 277 7.93 8.56 -3.51
C PHE A 277 7.46 7.54 -2.48
N PHE A 278 6.17 7.24 -2.49
CA PHE A 278 5.56 6.17 -1.69
C PHE A 278 5.13 5.04 -2.63
N THR A 279 5.80 3.89 -2.53
CA THR A 279 5.48 2.71 -3.33
C THR A 279 4.91 1.60 -2.46
N TYR A 280 3.74 1.08 -2.83
CA TYR A 280 3.11 -0.04 -2.14
C TYR A 280 2.25 -0.89 -3.07
N GLU A 281 2.05 -2.15 -2.69
CA GLU A 281 1.16 -3.06 -3.40
C GLU A 281 -0.31 -2.68 -3.13
N TRP A 282 -1.07 -2.42 -4.18
CA TRP A 282 -2.50 -2.12 -4.07
C TRP A 282 -3.30 -3.41 -3.90
N LYS A 283 -3.93 -3.55 -2.75
CA LYS A 283 -4.75 -4.70 -2.36
C LYS A 283 -6.20 -4.29 -2.16
N ASP A 284 -7.15 -5.05 -2.68
CA ASP A 284 -8.61 -4.83 -2.51
C ASP A 284 -9.30 -6.13 -2.04
N LEU A 285 -10.53 -6.02 -1.52
CA LEU A 285 -11.43 -7.15 -1.23
C LEU A 285 -12.14 -7.66 -2.49
#